data_AF-A0A4Q3RL13-F1
#
_entry.id   AF-A0A4Q3RL13-F1
#
_cell.length_a   1.000
_cell.length_b   1.000
_cell.length_c   1.000
_cell.angle_alpha   90.00
_cell.angle_beta   90.00
_cell.angle_gamma   90.00
#
_symmetry.space_group_name_H-M   'P 1'
#
loop_
_entity.id
_entity.type
_entity.pdbx_description
1 polymer ?
#
loop_
_entity_poly.entity_id
_entity_poly.type
_entity_poly.pdbx_seq_one_letter_code
_entity_poly.pdbx_strand_id
1 'polypeptide(L)'
;MFRFFRNKPFWVHILLALALIVLILFIFVLSLNWITKHGESSTVPSVMGKKLSDAESLVEQKGFELVVQDSVYYDSLPPGQILRQVPDADEVVKVNRTVYVTINRFIAPDVEMPSLKGYSFRNAEMVLNNLGLKIGDTTFKPDFAKNTVLEASYRGNPINAGAKIKMGSTIDLVLGSGVSNEFIAVPELVGKTFEEARALLDASGIILGAVVPKADVRDTVNAFIYQQRPAPKTEDGKRLSIRPGQMVDVFLQVEKPVTDSLTIQPPTPDEE
;
A
#
# COMPACT_ATOMS: atom_id res chain seq x y z
N MET A 1 3.88 67.15 73.03
CA MET A 1 3.26 65.92 72.51
C MET A 1 4.15 64.67 72.55
N PHE A 2 5.47 64.76 72.82
CA PHE A 2 6.40 63.60 72.73
C PHE A 2 6.95 63.02 74.06
N ARG A 3 6.35 63.34 75.23
CA ARG A 3 6.82 62.78 76.52
C ARG A 3 6.43 61.31 76.74
N PHE A 4 5.53 60.75 75.92
CA PHE A 4 5.09 59.35 75.99
C PHE A 4 6.18 58.36 75.53
N PHE A 5 7.05 58.79 74.60
CA PHE A 5 8.13 57.98 74.04
C PHE A 5 9.33 57.76 74.98
N ARG A 6 9.32 58.30 76.21
CA ARG A 6 10.42 58.17 77.18
C ARG A 6 9.98 57.48 78.48
N ASN A 7 8.96 56.62 78.41
CA ASN A 7 8.55 55.77 79.51
C ASN A 7 9.10 54.35 79.28
N LYS A 8 9.84 53.79 80.26
CA LYS A 8 10.37 52.42 80.22
C LYS A 8 9.36 51.36 79.72
N PRO A 9 8.07 51.36 80.12
CA PRO A 9 7.11 50.34 79.64
C PRO A 9 6.78 50.42 78.15
N PHE A 10 6.81 51.61 77.53
CA PHE A 10 6.50 51.76 76.10
C PHE A 10 7.54 51.06 75.21
N TRP A 11 8.83 51.23 75.53
CA TRP A 11 9.92 50.53 74.84
C TRP A 11 9.91 49.03 75.10
N VAL A 12 9.46 48.59 76.28
CA VAL A 12 9.29 47.15 76.57
C VAL A 12 8.19 46.53 75.68
N HIS A 13 7.05 47.20 75.47
CA HIS A 13 6.03 46.70 74.56
C HIS A 13 6.48 46.68 73.10
N ILE A 14 7.25 47.68 72.65
CA ILE A 14 7.84 47.68 71.30
C ILE A 14 8.83 46.53 71.14
N LEU A 15 9.73 46.32 72.11
CA LEU A 15 10.67 45.20 72.07
C LEU A 15 9.95 43.85 72.08
N LEU A 16 8.89 43.72 72.88
CA LEU A 16 8.09 42.50 72.96
C LEU A 16 7.30 42.25 71.67
N ALA A 17 6.72 43.28 71.07
CA ALA A 17 6.08 43.19 69.75
C ALA A 17 7.08 42.82 68.65
N LEU A 18 8.28 43.42 68.67
CA LEU A 18 9.34 43.08 67.73
C LEU A 18 9.79 41.62 67.90
N ALA A 19 10.00 41.17 69.15
CA ALA A 19 10.33 39.79 69.46
C ALA A 19 9.24 38.81 69.01
N LEU A 20 7.97 39.17 69.19
CA LEU A 20 6.83 38.37 68.73
C LEU A 20 6.79 38.28 67.20
N ILE A 21 7.02 39.38 66.49
CA ILE A 21 7.08 39.40 65.01
C ILE A 21 8.23 38.51 64.53
N VAL A 22 9.42 38.65 65.12
CA VAL A 22 10.57 37.80 64.79
C VAL A 22 10.26 36.33 65.06
N LEU A 23 9.60 36.01 66.17
CA LEU A 23 9.18 34.65 66.51
C LEU A 23 8.18 34.08 65.49
N ILE A 24 7.16 34.86 65.10
CA ILE A 24 6.17 34.45 64.09
C ILE A 24 6.84 34.23 62.74
N LEU A 25 7.73 35.15 62.33
CA LEU A 25 8.47 35.05 61.07
C LEU A 25 9.41 33.84 61.07
N PHE A 26 10.05 33.55 62.20
CA PHE A 26 10.88 32.36 62.39
C PHE A 26 10.05 31.06 62.30
N ILE A 27 8.90 30.99 62.97
CA ILE A 27 7.98 29.85 62.88
C ILE A 27 7.45 29.69 61.45
N PHE A 28 7.10 30.77 60.77
CA PHE A 28 6.64 30.75 59.38
C PHE A 28 7.72 30.19 58.44
N VAL A 29 8.97 30.66 58.54
CA VAL A 29 10.09 30.16 57.72
C VAL A 29 10.38 28.69 58.01
N LEU A 30 10.34 28.25 59.27
CA LEU A 30 10.48 26.83 59.62
C LEU A 30 9.31 25.98 59.09
N SER A 31 8.10 26.51 59.12
CA SER A 31 6.89 25.88 58.59
C SER A 31 6.95 25.67 57.08
N LEU A 32 7.56 26.60 56.33
CA LEU A 32 7.70 26.49 54.88
C LEU A 32 8.42 25.19 54.50
N ASN A 33 9.47 24.81 55.22
CA ASN A 33 10.28 23.63 54.88
C ASN A 33 9.46 22.32 54.92
N TRP A 34 8.56 22.20 55.90
CA TRP A 34 7.63 21.07 56.01
C TRP A 34 6.58 21.09 54.90
N ILE A 35 5.98 22.25 54.64
CA ILE A 35 4.88 22.39 53.66
C ILE A 35 5.39 22.12 52.24
N THR A 36 6.59 22.59 51.90
CA THR A 36 7.11 22.54 50.52
C THR A 36 7.89 21.27 50.21
N LYS A 37 8.08 20.34 51.17
CA LYS A 37 8.93 19.12 51.03
C LYS A 37 10.22 19.40 50.26
N HIS A 38 10.90 20.48 50.64
CA HIS A 38 12.03 20.99 49.87
C HIS A 38 13.19 19.98 49.89
N GLY A 39 13.61 19.52 48.72
CA GLY A 39 14.78 18.63 48.56
C GLY A 39 14.48 17.13 48.53
N GLU A 40 13.22 16.70 48.66
CA GLU A 40 12.87 15.29 48.43
C GLU A 40 12.97 14.97 46.93
N SER A 41 13.75 13.93 46.62
CA SER A 41 13.92 13.40 45.28
C SER A 41 13.49 11.94 45.23
N SER A 42 12.98 11.53 44.08
CA SER A 42 12.53 10.17 43.83
C SER A 42 13.00 9.73 42.45
N THR A 43 13.24 8.43 42.31
CA THR A 43 13.72 7.83 41.07
C THR A 43 12.54 7.51 40.16
N VAL A 44 12.60 7.98 38.91
CA VAL A 44 11.54 7.77 37.91
C VAL A 44 11.49 6.28 37.51
N PRO A 45 10.34 5.61 37.65
CA PRO A 45 10.22 4.21 37.23
C PRO A 45 10.24 4.07 35.70
N SER A 46 10.70 2.91 35.23
CA SER A 46 10.61 2.56 33.81
C SER A 46 9.19 2.17 33.43
N VAL A 47 8.57 2.96 32.56
CA VAL A 47 7.22 2.74 32.01
C VAL A 47 7.23 2.41 30.52
N MET A 48 8.38 2.50 29.86
CA MET A 48 8.58 2.11 28.47
C MET A 48 8.09 0.70 28.18
N GLY A 49 7.33 0.54 27.10
CA GLY A 49 6.78 -0.74 26.66
C GLY A 49 5.60 -1.26 27.49
N LYS A 50 5.23 -0.61 28.59
CA LYS A 50 4.03 -0.96 29.37
C LYS A 50 2.77 -0.38 28.73
N LYS A 51 1.62 -0.95 29.10
CA LYS A 51 0.32 -0.34 28.80
C LYS A 51 0.13 0.90 29.67
N LEU A 52 -0.58 1.90 29.13
CA LEU A 52 -0.88 3.15 29.84
C LEU A 52 -1.43 2.94 31.25
N SER A 53 -2.41 2.04 31.42
CA SER A 53 -3.01 1.73 32.74
C SER A 53 -2.00 1.20 33.77
N ASP A 54 -1.11 0.31 33.32
CA ASP A 54 -0.12 -0.34 34.19
C ASP A 54 0.98 0.66 34.56
N ALA A 55 1.31 1.57 33.64
CA ALA A 55 2.27 2.64 33.83
C ALA A 55 1.75 3.73 34.78
N GLU A 56 0.50 4.17 34.61
CA GLU A 56 -0.18 5.10 35.53
C GLU A 56 -0.14 4.54 36.97
N SER A 57 -0.56 3.28 37.14
CA SER A 57 -0.51 2.63 38.46
C SER A 57 0.91 2.58 39.04
N LEU A 58 1.94 2.38 38.21
CA LEU A 58 3.33 2.29 38.65
C LEU A 58 3.92 3.64 39.05
N VAL A 59 3.62 4.70 38.30
CA VAL A 59 4.13 6.05 38.61
C VAL A 59 3.42 6.66 39.82
N GLU A 60 2.12 6.42 39.97
CA GLU A 60 1.33 6.92 41.09
C GLU A 60 1.80 6.31 42.42
N GLN A 61 2.13 5.01 42.41
CA GLN A 61 2.76 4.33 43.56
C GLN A 61 4.10 4.96 43.98
N LYS A 62 4.78 5.65 43.06
CA LYS A 62 6.06 6.34 43.31
C LYS A 62 5.89 7.85 43.57
N GLY A 63 4.64 8.34 43.65
CA GLY A 63 4.33 9.74 43.90
C GLY A 63 4.57 10.65 42.70
N PHE A 64 4.51 10.10 41.49
CA PHE A 64 4.55 10.85 40.24
C PHE A 64 3.18 10.85 39.56
N GLU A 65 2.94 11.86 38.74
CA GLU A 65 1.77 11.94 37.86
C GLU A 65 2.21 11.57 36.44
N LEU A 66 1.41 10.80 35.71
CA LEU A 66 1.67 10.50 34.29
C LEU A 66 0.72 11.27 33.40
N VAL A 67 1.28 11.91 32.38
CA VAL A 67 0.50 12.67 31.38
C VAL A 67 0.91 12.22 29.99
N VAL A 68 -0.09 11.89 29.16
CA VAL A 68 0.13 11.62 27.74
C VAL A 68 0.40 12.94 27.03
N GLN A 69 1.64 13.12 26.58
CA GLN A 69 2.07 14.32 25.85
C GLN A 69 1.73 14.24 24.37
N ASP A 70 1.89 13.05 23.77
CA ASP A 70 1.69 12.85 22.34
C ASP A 70 1.31 11.39 22.03
N SER A 71 0.85 11.12 20.81
CA SER A 71 0.55 9.78 20.32
C SER A 71 0.94 9.57 18.86
N VAL A 72 1.67 8.47 18.63
CA VAL A 72 2.10 8.02 17.30
C VAL A 72 1.42 6.68 17.00
N TYR A 73 1.24 6.32 15.74
CA TYR A 73 0.65 5.02 15.38
C TYR A 73 1.70 4.11 14.74
N TYR A 74 1.88 2.94 15.35
CA TYR A 74 2.61 1.82 14.81
C TYR A 74 1.73 0.57 14.86
N ASP A 75 1.45 0.00 13.69
CA ASP A 75 0.61 -1.19 13.55
C ASP A 75 1.25 -2.45 14.17
N SER A 76 2.58 -2.47 14.30
CA SER A 76 3.33 -3.56 14.93
C SER A 76 3.25 -3.57 16.46
N LEU A 77 2.68 -2.52 17.07
CA LEU A 77 2.64 -2.36 18.52
C LEU A 77 1.21 -2.36 19.06
N PRO A 78 0.98 -2.90 20.28
CA PRO A 78 -0.29 -2.79 20.98
C PRO A 78 -0.79 -1.33 21.15
N PRO A 79 -2.11 -1.10 21.06
CA PRO A 79 -2.77 0.14 21.45
C PRO A 79 -2.42 0.59 22.88
N GLY A 80 -2.11 1.87 23.07
CA GLY A 80 -1.84 2.45 24.39
C GLY A 80 -0.52 2.01 25.02
N GLN A 81 0.36 1.33 24.29
CA GLN A 81 1.71 1.03 24.74
C GLN A 81 2.56 2.31 24.78
N ILE A 82 3.35 2.48 25.84
CA ILE A 82 4.27 3.62 25.95
C ILE A 82 5.49 3.40 25.05
N LEU A 83 5.75 4.38 24.19
CA LEU A 83 6.83 4.41 23.21
C LEU A 83 7.99 5.28 23.63
N ARG A 84 7.73 6.28 24.48
CA ARG A 84 8.72 7.22 25.01
C ARG A 84 8.23 7.73 26.35
N GLN A 85 9.15 7.99 27.27
CA GLN A 85 8.89 8.68 28.52
C GLN A 85 9.89 9.84 28.69
N VAL A 86 9.49 10.87 29.43
CA VAL A 86 10.34 11.96 29.91
C VAL A 86 9.84 12.39 31.29
N PRO A 87 10.66 12.43 32.35
CA PRO A 87 12.09 12.13 32.40
C PRO A 87 12.43 10.65 32.09
N ASP A 88 13.70 10.37 31.84
CA ASP A 88 14.13 9.01 31.49
C ASP A 88 14.01 8.07 32.70
N ALA A 89 13.98 6.77 32.43
CA ALA A 89 13.95 5.77 33.49
C ALA A 89 15.19 5.90 34.39
N ASP A 90 15.01 5.66 35.68
CA ASP A 90 16.05 5.72 36.71
C ASP A 90 16.63 7.13 36.97
N GLU A 91 16.11 8.17 36.32
CA GLU A 91 16.48 9.56 36.60
C GLU A 91 15.97 10.00 37.98
N VAL A 92 16.79 10.76 38.71
CA VAL A 92 16.43 11.28 40.03
C VAL A 92 15.86 12.67 39.88
N VAL A 93 14.56 12.82 40.17
CA VAL A 93 13.84 14.09 40.02
C VAL A 93 13.15 14.48 41.32
N LYS A 94 12.73 15.74 41.42
CA LYS A 94 11.93 16.19 42.57
C LYS A 94 10.63 15.39 42.66
N VAL A 95 10.20 15.12 43.89
CA VAL A 95 8.88 14.51 44.14
C VAL A 95 7.75 15.33 43.50
N ASN A 96 6.66 14.65 43.11
CA ASN A 96 5.51 15.23 42.39
C ASN A 96 5.85 15.78 40.98
N ARG A 97 6.95 15.33 40.37
CA ARG A 97 7.23 15.64 38.96
C ARG A 97 6.27 14.86 38.06
N THR A 98 5.75 15.51 37.03
CA THR A 98 4.98 14.86 35.98
C THR A 98 5.89 14.11 35.02
N VAL A 99 5.57 12.85 34.75
CA VAL A 99 6.18 11.99 33.73
C VAL A 99 5.34 12.09 32.46
N TYR A 100 5.91 12.70 31.43
CA TYR A 100 5.30 12.82 30.12
C TYR A 100 5.58 11.59 29.29
N VAL A 101 4.56 11.02 28.65
CA VAL A 101 4.71 9.85 27.79
C VAL A 101 4.19 10.09 26.39
N THR A 102 4.84 9.47 25.41
CA THR A 102 4.30 9.29 24.06
C THR A 102 3.78 7.87 23.94
N ILE A 103 2.52 7.70 23.56
CA ILE A 103 1.89 6.38 23.46
C ILE A 103 1.64 5.96 22.01
N ASN A 104 1.45 4.66 21.80
CA ASN A 104 0.87 4.16 20.58
C ASN A 104 -0.63 4.47 20.55
N ARG A 105 -1.14 5.01 19.45
CA ARG A 105 -2.54 5.38 19.31
C ARG A 105 -3.46 4.20 19.52
N PHE A 106 -4.60 4.47 20.17
CA PHE A 106 -5.65 3.46 20.35
C PHE A 106 -6.37 3.10 19.05
N ILE A 107 -6.49 4.07 18.16
CA ILE A 107 -7.22 3.97 16.91
C ILE A 107 -6.26 4.38 15.78
N ALA A 108 -6.21 3.55 14.75
CA ALA A 108 -5.43 3.84 13.55
C ALA A 108 -5.92 5.17 12.91
N PRO A 109 -5.01 6.04 12.47
CA PRO A 109 -5.38 7.24 11.73
C PRO A 109 -6.01 6.87 10.38
N ASP A 110 -6.83 7.77 9.85
CA ASP A 110 -7.31 7.66 8.48
C ASP A 110 -6.24 8.16 7.51
N VAL A 111 -6.07 7.42 6.42
CA VAL A 111 -5.26 7.78 5.25
C VAL A 111 -6.16 7.80 4.02
N GLU A 112 -5.84 8.66 3.07
CA GLU A 112 -6.59 8.75 1.82
C GLU A 112 -6.10 7.70 0.83
N MET A 113 -7.04 7.01 0.20
CA MET A 113 -6.76 6.01 -0.82
C MET A 113 -6.07 6.67 -2.03
N PRO A 114 -4.86 6.24 -2.41
CA PRO A 114 -4.20 6.77 -3.60
C PRO A 114 -4.90 6.27 -4.87
N SER A 115 -4.72 7.00 -5.98
CA SER A 115 -5.07 6.48 -7.30
C SER A 115 -4.05 5.43 -7.73
N LEU A 116 -4.47 4.17 -7.79
CA LEU A 116 -3.61 3.04 -8.20
C LEU A 116 -3.87 2.57 -9.62
N LYS A 117 -4.99 2.96 -10.23
CA LYS A 117 -5.36 2.50 -11.57
C LYS A 117 -4.31 2.92 -12.59
N GLY A 118 -3.82 1.97 -13.38
CA GLY A 118 -2.77 2.17 -14.36
C GLY A 118 -1.35 2.06 -13.80
N TYR A 119 -1.17 1.89 -12.50
CA TYR A 119 0.15 1.61 -11.93
C TYR A 119 0.54 0.16 -12.15
N SER A 120 1.85 -0.09 -12.33
CA SER A 120 2.36 -1.45 -12.21
C SER A 120 2.15 -1.96 -10.78
N PHE A 121 2.03 -3.28 -10.61
CA PHE A 121 1.93 -3.90 -9.29
C PHE A 121 3.00 -3.39 -8.31
N ARG A 122 4.26 -3.34 -8.75
CA ARG A 122 5.39 -2.85 -7.95
C ARG A 122 5.24 -1.39 -7.52
N ASN A 123 4.76 -0.52 -8.42
CA ASN A 123 4.53 0.87 -8.08
C ASN A 123 3.37 1.01 -7.08
N ALA A 124 2.29 0.25 -7.27
CA ALA A 124 1.17 0.23 -6.35
C ALA A 124 1.59 -0.25 -4.95
N GLU A 125 2.42 -1.29 -4.86
CA GLU A 125 3.02 -1.78 -3.62
C GLU A 125 3.79 -0.70 -2.87
N MET A 126 4.70 -0.01 -3.55
CA MET A 126 5.49 1.05 -2.92
C MET A 126 4.59 2.18 -2.39
N VAL A 127 3.58 2.58 -3.16
CA VAL A 127 2.66 3.66 -2.80
C VAL A 127 1.79 3.26 -1.60
N LEU A 128 1.25 2.05 -1.58
CA LEU A 128 0.46 1.54 -0.46
C LEU A 128 1.30 1.44 0.82
N ASN A 129 2.50 0.86 0.73
CA ASN A 129 3.40 0.70 1.87
C ASN A 129 3.82 2.06 2.47
N ASN A 130 4.09 3.06 1.62
CA ASN A 130 4.44 4.42 2.08
C ASN A 130 3.30 5.09 2.86
N LEU A 131 2.05 4.74 2.58
CA LEU A 131 0.87 5.21 3.32
C LEU A 131 0.53 4.31 4.52
N GLY A 132 1.35 3.30 4.80
CA GLY A 132 1.08 2.30 5.83
C GLY A 132 -0.13 1.42 5.54
N LEU A 133 -0.52 1.28 4.28
CA LEU A 133 -1.50 0.30 3.81
C LEU A 133 -0.79 -0.98 3.39
N LYS A 134 -1.48 -2.11 3.51
CA LYS A 134 -0.94 -3.43 3.16
C LYS A 134 -1.53 -3.92 1.85
N ILE A 135 -0.75 -4.65 1.06
CA ILE A 135 -1.29 -5.43 -0.05
C ILE A 135 -1.95 -6.69 0.48
N GLY A 136 -3.16 -6.97 -0.03
CA GLY A 136 -3.88 -8.21 0.18
C GLY A 136 -3.77 -9.15 -1.00
N ASP A 137 -4.91 -9.72 -1.38
CA ASP A 137 -4.98 -10.67 -2.47
C ASP A 137 -4.88 -9.96 -3.81
N THR A 138 -4.31 -10.68 -4.79
CA THR A 138 -4.16 -10.19 -6.15
C THR A 138 -4.86 -11.15 -7.10
N THR A 139 -5.80 -10.64 -7.88
CA THR A 139 -6.54 -11.40 -8.89
C THR A 139 -6.19 -10.89 -10.29
N PHE A 140 -6.38 -11.72 -11.31
CA PHE A 140 -6.08 -11.36 -12.69
C PHE A 140 -7.35 -11.33 -13.53
N LYS A 141 -7.46 -10.32 -14.40
CA LYS A 141 -8.51 -10.15 -15.39
C LYS A 141 -7.90 -10.02 -16.79
N PRO A 142 -8.54 -10.59 -17.83
CA PRO A 142 -8.14 -10.36 -19.22
C PRO A 142 -8.09 -8.87 -19.55
N ASP A 143 -6.88 -8.37 -19.80
CA ASP A 143 -6.59 -6.98 -20.18
C ASP A 143 -5.22 -6.93 -20.86
N PHE A 144 -5.02 -6.00 -21.79
CA PHE A 144 -3.75 -5.86 -22.51
C PHE A 144 -2.60 -5.36 -21.61
N ALA A 145 -2.91 -4.61 -20.55
CA ALA A 145 -1.96 -4.03 -19.61
C ALA A 145 -1.52 -5.07 -18.56
N LYS A 146 -0.61 -5.95 -18.95
CA LYS A 146 -0.06 -7.00 -18.08
C LYS A 146 0.53 -6.43 -16.78
N ASN A 147 0.23 -7.05 -15.65
CA ASN A 147 0.71 -6.69 -14.31
C ASN A 147 0.42 -5.23 -13.91
N THR A 148 -0.60 -4.63 -14.53
CA THR A 148 -1.06 -3.27 -14.25
C THR A 148 -2.35 -3.33 -13.45
N VAL A 149 -2.47 -2.48 -12.43
CA VAL A 149 -3.66 -2.38 -11.58
C VAL A 149 -4.81 -1.82 -12.40
N LEU A 150 -5.88 -2.60 -12.51
CA LEU A 150 -7.12 -2.22 -13.16
C LEU A 150 -8.10 -1.65 -12.13
N GLU A 151 -8.21 -2.33 -10.99
CA GLU A 151 -9.15 -2.03 -9.91
C GLU A 151 -8.49 -2.34 -8.56
N ALA A 152 -8.94 -1.65 -7.52
CA ALA A 152 -8.57 -1.90 -6.13
C ALA A 152 -9.84 -2.07 -5.30
N SER A 153 -9.78 -2.95 -4.31
CA SER A 153 -10.90 -3.20 -3.41
C SER A 153 -10.47 -3.23 -1.95
N TYR A 154 -11.40 -2.85 -1.09
CA TYR A 154 -11.26 -2.90 0.36
C TYR A 154 -12.44 -3.67 0.94
N ARG A 155 -12.15 -4.74 1.70
CA ARG A 155 -13.17 -5.63 2.30
C ARG A 155 -14.17 -6.15 1.25
N GLY A 156 -13.66 -6.59 0.10
CA GLY A 156 -14.45 -7.13 -1.00
C GLY A 156 -15.26 -6.11 -1.82
N ASN A 157 -15.16 -4.81 -1.52
CA ASN A 157 -15.87 -3.75 -2.25
C ASN A 157 -14.88 -2.86 -3.02
N PRO A 158 -15.19 -2.44 -4.27
CA PRO A 158 -14.35 -1.50 -5.01
C PRO A 158 -14.14 -0.20 -4.23
N ILE A 159 -12.91 0.33 -4.28
CA ILE A 159 -12.56 1.57 -3.58
C ILE A 159 -11.92 2.58 -4.52
N ASN A 160 -12.40 3.82 -4.43
CA ASN A 160 -11.92 4.92 -5.26
C ASN A 160 -10.85 5.73 -4.54
N ALA A 161 -10.04 6.45 -5.32
CA ALA A 161 -9.08 7.41 -4.79
C ALA A 161 -9.78 8.48 -3.92
N GLY A 162 -9.10 8.94 -2.87
CA GLY A 162 -9.62 9.90 -1.89
C GLY A 162 -10.54 9.30 -0.82
N ALA A 163 -10.92 8.01 -0.92
CA ALA A 163 -11.65 7.34 0.15
C ALA A 163 -10.79 7.28 1.43
N LYS A 164 -11.40 7.54 2.59
CA LYS A 164 -10.70 7.44 3.88
C LYS A 164 -10.65 6.00 4.36
N ILE A 165 -9.46 5.49 4.60
CA ILE A 165 -9.19 4.13 5.04
C ILE A 165 -8.32 4.19 6.29
N LYS A 166 -8.55 3.29 7.25
CA LYS A 166 -7.66 3.17 8.40
C LYS A 166 -6.28 2.68 7.97
N MET A 167 -5.22 3.35 8.42
CA MET A 167 -3.84 2.86 8.28
C MET A 167 -3.74 1.42 8.81
N GLY A 168 -2.90 0.60 8.19
CA GLY A 168 -2.79 -0.84 8.45
C GLY A 168 -3.83 -1.69 7.70
N SER A 169 -4.80 -1.07 7.01
CA SER A 169 -5.78 -1.78 6.19
C SER A 169 -5.14 -2.49 4.99
N THR A 170 -5.71 -3.65 4.66
CA THR A 170 -5.33 -4.47 3.52
C THR A 170 -6.15 -4.09 2.29
N ILE A 171 -5.49 -3.86 1.16
CA ILE A 171 -6.09 -3.52 -0.13
C ILE A 171 -5.82 -4.65 -1.12
N ASP A 172 -6.89 -5.21 -1.68
CA ASP A 172 -6.81 -6.23 -2.71
C ASP A 172 -6.75 -5.56 -4.10
N LEU A 173 -6.03 -6.16 -5.03
CA LEU A 173 -5.79 -5.61 -6.36
C LEU A 173 -6.28 -6.56 -7.45
N VAL A 174 -6.90 -5.99 -8.48
CA VAL A 174 -7.17 -6.68 -9.74
C VAL A 174 -6.17 -6.21 -10.77
N LEU A 175 -5.38 -7.13 -11.31
CA LEU A 175 -4.34 -6.86 -12.29
C LEU A 175 -4.75 -7.35 -13.69
N GLY A 176 -4.21 -6.69 -14.72
CA GLY A 176 -4.28 -7.21 -16.08
C GLY A 176 -3.43 -8.47 -16.25
N SER A 177 -4.00 -9.54 -16.80
CA SER A 177 -3.27 -10.77 -17.13
C SER A 177 -2.33 -10.62 -18.33
N GLY A 178 -2.48 -9.54 -19.10
CA GLY A 178 -1.97 -9.48 -20.45
C GLY A 178 -2.87 -10.25 -21.42
N VAL A 179 -2.66 -10.02 -22.72
CA VAL A 179 -3.21 -10.91 -23.75
C VAL A 179 -2.64 -12.31 -23.55
N SER A 180 -3.49 -13.33 -23.61
CA SER A 180 -3.12 -14.74 -23.39
C SER A 180 -1.81 -15.06 -24.13
N ASN A 181 -0.89 -15.70 -23.42
CA ASN A 181 0.35 -16.20 -24.00
C ASN A 181 0.13 -17.50 -24.79
N GLU A 182 -1.12 -17.92 -24.96
CA GLU A 182 -1.50 -19.04 -25.83
C GLU A 182 -1.32 -18.63 -27.28
N PHE A 183 -0.21 -19.06 -27.84
CA PHE A 183 0.02 -18.99 -29.26
C PHE A 183 -0.74 -20.12 -29.95
N ILE A 184 -1.63 -19.77 -30.87
CA ILE A 184 -2.36 -20.73 -31.69
C ILE A 184 -1.46 -21.06 -32.88
N ALA A 185 -1.14 -22.34 -33.09
CA ALA A 185 -0.38 -22.74 -34.27
C ALA A 185 -1.17 -22.38 -35.54
N VAL A 186 -0.53 -21.69 -36.48
CA VAL A 186 -1.16 -21.35 -37.76
C VAL A 186 -1.45 -22.65 -38.50
N PRO A 187 -2.72 -22.97 -38.77
CA PRO A 187 -3.06 -24.21 -39.44
C PRO A 187 -2.61 -24.19 -40.90
N GLU A 188 -2.37 -25.38 -41.44
CA GLU A 188 -2.04 -25.58 -42.84
C GLU A 188 -3.34 -25.69 -43.66
N LEU A 189 -3.62 -24.64 -44.42
CA LEU A 189 -4.84 -24.47 -45.23
C LEU A 189 -4.59 -24.75 -46.71
N VAL A 190 -3.33 -24.68 -47.18
CA VAL A 190 -2.98 -24.95 -48.58
C VAL A 190 -3.41 -26.37 -48.98
N GLY A 191 -4.14 -26.49 -50.09
CA GLY A 191 -4.68 -27.75 -50.59
C GLY A 191 -6.04 -28.16 -50.03
N LYS A 192 -6.59 -27.42 -49.05
CA LYS A 192 -7.97 -27.56 -48.56
C LYS A 192 -8.93 -26.70 -49.40
N THR A 193 -10.21 -27.06 -49.38
CA THR A 193 -11.25 -26.18 -49.95
C THR A 193 -11.50 -24.98 -49.03
N PHE A 194 -12.08 -23.91 -49.56
CA PHE A 194 -12.43 -22.73 -48.77
C PHE A 194 -13.38 -23.08 -47.61
N GLU A 195 -14.35 -23.96 -47.83
CA GLU A 195 -15.28 -24.42 -46.80
C GLU A 195 -14.56 -25.17 -45.66
N GLU A 196 -13.68 -26.11 -45.99
CA GLU A 196 -12.88 -26.85 -45.00
C GLU A 196 -11.96 -25.93 -44.20
N ALA A 197 -11.32 -24.97 -44.87
CA ALA A 197 -10.42 -24.02 -44.25
C ALA A 197 -11.16 -23.09 -43.28
N ARG A 198 -12.34 -22.61 -43.67
CA ARG A 198 -13.20 -21.80 -42.80
C ARG A 198 -13.57 -22.55 -41.52
N ALA A 199 -14.07 -23.79 -41.65
CA ALA A 199 -14.42 -24.62 -40.50
C ALA A 199 -13.23 -24.85 -39.56
N LEU A 200 -12.02 -25.03 -40.11
CA LEU A 200 -10.81 -25.26 -39.35
C LEU A 200 -10.35 -23.98 -38.61
N LEU A 201 -10.41 -22.82 -39.28
CA LEU A 201 -10.10 -21.53 -38.66
C LEU A 201 -11.08 -21.20 -37.54
N ASP A 202 -12.38 -21.42 -37.76
CA ASP A 202 -13.43 -21.23 -36.74
C ASP A 202 -13.20 -22.14 -35.53
N ALA A 203 -12.88 -23.42 -35.75
CA ALA A 203 -12.55 -24.36 -34.68
C ALA A 203 -11.28 -23.98 -33.90
N SER A 204 -10.35 -23.27 -34.55
CA SER A 204 -9.09 -22.81 -33.95
C SER A 204 -9.21 -21.40 -33.34
N GLY A 205 -10.37 -20.75 -33.43
CA GLY A 205 -10.57 -19.38 -32.94
C GLY A 205 -9.78 -18.32 -33.72
N ILE A 206 -9.40 -18.63 -34.98
CA ILE A 206 -8.65 -17.74 -35.86
C ILE A 206 -9.64 -17.04 -36.80
N ILE A 207 -9.46 -15.73 -36.98
CA ILE A 207 -10.35 -14.92 -37.81
C ILE A 207 -9.91 -15.03 -39.28
N LEU A 208 -10.84 -15.32 -40.18
CA LEU A 208 -10.61 -15.25 -41.62
C LEU A 208 -10.47 -13.78 -42.06
N GLY A 209 -9.36 -13.47 -42.74
CA GLY A 209 -9.06 -12.14 -43.27
C GLY A 209 -9.57 -11.97 -44.71
N ALA A 210 -8.68 -11.49 -45.58
CA ALA A 210 -8.97 -11.30 -47.00
C ALA A 210 -9.11 -12.65 -47.72
N VAL A 211 -10.14 -12.76 -48.55
CA VAL A 211 -10.35 -13.88 -49.47
C VAL A 211 -10.09 -13.38 -50.88
N VAL A 212 -9.00 -13.84 -51.49
CA VAL A 212 -8.52 -13.33 -52.79
C VAL A 212 -8.60 -14.43 -53.85
N PRO A 213 -9.68 -14.48 -54.65
CA PRO A 213 -9.79 -15.43 -55.75
C PRO A 213 -8.93 -15.02 -56.96
N LYS A 214 -8.36 -16.00 -57.67
CA LYS A 214 -7.86 -15.79 -59.04
C LYS A 214 -9.02 -15.52 -60.02
N ALA A 215 -8.70 -14.91 -61.16
CA ALA A 215 -9.70 -14.46 -62.14
C ALA A 215 -10.57 -15.59 -62.73
N ASP A 216 -10.09 -16.82 -62.72
CA ASP A 216 -10.76 -18.03 -63.21
C ASP A 216 -11.71 -18.67 -62.18
N VAL A 217 -11.67 -18.23 -60.91
CA VAL A 217 -12.50 -18.77 -59.83
C VAL A 217 -13.90 -18.16 -59.90
N ARG A 218 -14.88 -18.98 -60.30
CA ARG A 218 -16.32 -18.61 -60.30
C ARG A 218 -17.07 -19.11 -59.07
N ASP A 219 -16.66 -20.26 -58.53
CA ASP A 219 -17.20 -20.85 -57.32
C ASP A 219 -16.15 -20.80 -56.21
N THR A 220 -16.34 -19.90 -55.24
CA THR A 220 -15.39 -19.68 -54.16
C THR A 220 -15.49 -20.73 -53.06
N VAL A 221 -16.64 -21.42 -52.92
CA VAL A 221 -16.87 -22.37 -51.82
C VAL A 221 -16.06 -23.65 -52.03
N ASN A 222 -16.06 -24.13 -53.27
CA ASN A 222 -15.35 -25.34 -53.67
C ASN A 222 -13.92 -25.07 -54.19
N ALA A 223 -13.50 -23.81 -54.25
CA ALA A 223 -12.14 -23.46 -54.66
C ALA A 223 -11.10 -23.91 -53.63
N PHE A 224 -9.91 -24.25 -54.12
CA PHE A 224 -8.78 -24.66 -53.29
C PHE A 224 -7.93 -23.47 -52.89
N ILE A 225 -7.40 -23.50 -51.67
CA ILE A 225 -6.41 -22.53 -51.21
C ILE A 225 -5.05 -22.92 -51.76
N TYR A 226 -4.43 -22.03 -52.55
CA TYR A 226 -3.05 -22.23 -53.03
C TYR A 226 -2.02 -21.45 -52.21
N GLN A 227 -2.45 -20.41 -51.50
CA GLN A 227 -1.60 -19.62 -50.65
C GLN A 227 -2.38 -19.10 -49.45
N GLN A 228 -1.71 -19.00 -48.31
CA GLN A 228 -2.22 -18.37 -47.09
C GLN A 228 -1.20 -17.36 -46.55
N ARG A 229 -1.69 -16.33 -45.86
CA ARG A 229 -0.85 -15.39 -45.12
C ARG A 229 -1.42 -15.14 -43.72
N PRO A 230 -0.63 -15.34 -42.65
CA PRO A 230 0.75 -15.82 -42.63
C PRO A 230 0.89 -17.31 -43.02
N ALA A 231 2.10 -17.70 -43.45
CA ALA A 231 2.41 -19.09 -43.79
C ALA A 231 2.41 -19.97 -42.52
N PRO A 232 2.08 -21.28 -42.63
CA PRO A 232 1.99 -22.18 -41.47
C PRO A 232 3.36 -22.50 -40.86
N LYS A 233 4.45 -22.27 -41.60
CA LYS A 233 5.83 -22.49 -41.18
C LYS A 233 6.69 -21.26 -41.49
N THR A 234 7.72 -21.04 -40.67
CA THR A 234 8.78 -20.07 -40.93
C THR A 234 9.73 -20.58 -42.03
N GLU A 235 10.60 -19.71 -42.54
CA GLU A 235 11.63 -20.09 -43.53
C GLU A 235 12.53 -21.24 -43.04
N ASP A 236 12.78 -21.30 -41.73
CA ASP A 236 13.51 -22.40 -41.06
C ASP A 236 12.69 -23.69 -40.87
N GLY A 237 11.47 -23.77 -41.40
CA GLY A 237 10.59 -24.95 -41.32
C GLY A 237 9.88 -25.17 -39.98
N LYS A 238 10.03 -24.25 -39.01
CA LYS A 238 9.32 -24.33 -37.72
C LYS A 238 7.87 -23.89 -37.88
N ARG A 239 6.94 -24.50 -37.14
CA ARG A 239 5.53 -24.07 -37.15
C ARG A 239 5.43 -22.63 -36.64
N LEU A 240 4.75 -21.79 -37.41
CA LEU A 240 4.43 -20.44 -37.00
C LEU A 240 3.22 -20.47 -36.08
N SER A 241 3.22 -19.63 -35.05
CA SER A 241 2.08 -19.48 -34.15
C SER A 241 1.69 -18.02 -34.03
N ILE A 242 0.39 -17.76 -33.99
CA ILE A 242 -0.23 -16.43 -33.93
C ILE A 242 -0.94 -16.22 -32.60
N ARG A 243 -1.16 -14.95 -32.24
CA ARG A 243 -1.96 -14.57 -31.08
C ARG A 243 -3.46 -14.68 -31.41
N PRO A 244 -4.31 -14.97 -30.42
CA PRO A 244 -5.76 -14.90 -30.59
C PRO A 244 -6.18 -13.54 -31.15
N GLY A 245 -7.05 -13.54 -32.16
CA GLY A 245 -7.51 -12.34 -32.85
C GLY A 245 -6.65 -11.86 -34.03
N GLN A 246 -5.53 -12.52 -34.35
CA GLN A 246 -4.85 -12.30 -35.63
C GLN A 246 -5.62 -12.94 -36.78
N MET A 247 -5.58 -12.31 -37.95
CA MET A 247 -6.29 -12.75 -39.15
C MET A 247 -5.40 -13.62 -40.05
N VAL A 248 -6.02 -14.54 -40.81
CA VAL A 248 -5.38 -15.31 -41.88
C VAL A 248 -6.06 -14.99 -43.20
N ASP A 249 -5.29 -14.46 -44.15
CA ASP A 249 -5.72 -14.23 -45.52
C ASP A 249 -5.54 -15.50 -46.35
N VAL A 250 -6.47 -15.78 -47.26
CA VAL A 250 -6.47 -16.97 -48.13
C VAL A 250 -6.62 -16.58 -49.59
N PHE A 251 -5.88 -17.27 -50.45
CA PHE A 251 -5.88 -17.06 -51.88
C PHE A 251 -6.40 -18.31 -52.58
N LEU A 252 -7.41 -18.14 -53.44
CA LEU A 252 -8.19 -19.24 -54.02
C LEU A 252 -7.84 -19.49 -55.49
N GLN A 253 -7.88 -20.76 -55.91
CA GLN A 253 -7.77 -21.20 -57.29
C GLN A 253 -8.67 -22.41 -57.57
N VAL A 254 -8.93 -22.70 -58.85
CA VAL A 254 -9.83 -23.79 -59.26
C VAL A 254 -9.19 -25.17 -59.07
N GLU A 255 -7.90 -25.31 -59.38
CA GLU A 255 -7.20 -26.59 -59.33
C GLU A 255 -6.55 -26.85 -57.97
N LYS A 256 -6.54 -28.11 -57.54
CA LYS A 256 -5.88 -28.47 -56.28
C LYS A 256 -4.37 -28.26 -56.41
N PRO A 257 -3.74 -27.43 -55.56
CA PRO A 257 -2.29 -27.21 -55.61
C PRO A 257 -1.55 -28.52 -55.30
N VAL A 258 -0.43 -28.74 -55.98
CA VAL A 258 0.46 -29.86 -55.69
C VAL A 258 1.28 -29.51 -54.46
N THR A 259 0.91 -30.07 -53.32
CA THR A 259 1.69 -29.93 -52.08
C THR A 259 2.85 -30.94 -52.11
N ASP A 260 3.83 -30.73 -52.97
CA ASP A 260 5.02 -31.58 -53.01
C ASP A 260 5.91 -31.25 -51.80
N SER A 261 6.27 -32.28 -51.02
CA SER A 261 7.07 -32.09 -49.80
C SER A 261 8.57 -31.98 -50.08
N LEU A 262 8.97 -31.96 -51.35
CA LEU A 262 10.35 -31.76 -51.78
C LEU A 262 10.36 -30.81 -52.99
N THR A 263 11.04 -29.68 -52.85
CA THR A 263 11.31 -28.63 -53.86
C THR A 263 10.36 -27.42 -53.82
N ILE A 264 10.79 -26.39 -53.09
CA ILE A 264 10.36 -25.01 -53.35
C ILE A 264 10.95 -24.64 -54.71
N GLN A 265 10.14 -24.65 -55.76
CA GLN A 265 10.47 -23.93 -56.98
C GLN A 265 9.72 -22.59 -56.91
N PRO A 266 10.42 -21.44 -56.97
CA PRO A 266 9.76 -20.13 -56.96
C PRO A 266 8.84 -20.02 -58.19
N PRO A 267 7.74 -19.25 -58.10
CA PRO A 267 6.85 -19.05 -59.23
C PRO A 267 7.64 -18.49 -60.42
N THR A 268 7.47 -19.09 -61.59
CA THR A 268 7.88 -18.51 -62.86
C THR A 268 7.19 -17.14 -63.00
N PRO A 269 7.92 -16.06 -63.36
CA PRO A 269 7.29 -14.80 -63.69
C PRO A 269 6.38 -15.01 -64.90
N ASP A 270 5.15 -14.52 -64.84
CA ASP A 270 4.28 -14.42 -66.00
C ASP A 270 5.00 -13.58 -67.08
N GLU A 271 5.29 -14.19 -68.23
CA GLU A 271 5.69 -13.47 -69.45
C GLU A 271 4.44 -12.83 -70.09
N GLU A 272 4.48 -11.49 -70.19
CA GLU A 272 3.65 -10.54 -70.98
C GLU A 272 2.11 -10.67 -71.02
#